data_AF-A0A329TQZ5-F1
#
_entry.id   AF-A0A329TQZ5-F1
#
_cell.length_a   1.000
_cell.length_b   1.000
_cell.length_c   1.000
_cell.angle_alpha   90.00
_cell.angle_beta   90.00
_cell.angle_gamma   90.00
#
_symmetry.space_group_name_H-M   'P 1'
#
loop_
_entity.id
_entity.type
_entity.pdbx_description
1 polymer ?
#
loop_
_entity_poly.entity_id
_entity_poly.type
_entity_poly.pdbx_seq_one_letter_code
_entity_poly.pdbx_strand_id
1 'polypeptide(L)' 'MPYGEYAQCPCCGKTAYGEDEIEQEFGYRNMGDGRYIPQSYCRECRSAHCEAGKPCKVKIF' A
#
# COMPACT_ATOMS: atom_id res chain seq x y z
N MET A 1 7.66 2.99 21.44
CA MET A 1 6.54 2.76 20.49
C MET A 1 6.99 1.63 19.58
N PRO A 2 6.22 0.54 19.37
CA PRO A 2 6.73 -0.55 18.57
C PRO A 2 6.97 -0.02 17.16
N TYR A 3 8.25 0.05 16.77
CA TYR A 3 8.76 0.60 15.51
C TYR A 3 8.48 -0.40 14.38
N GLY A 4 7.21 -0.75 14.17
CA GLY A 4 6.78 -1.56 13.03
C GLY A 4 6.43 -0.65 11.86
N GLU A 5 6.92 -0.97 10.66
CA GLU A 5 6.41 -0.35 9.44
C GLU A 5 4.94 -0.75 9.27
N TYR A 6 4.10 0.22 8.89
CA TYR A 6 2.71 -0.03 8.50
C TYR A 6 2.39 0.79 7.26
N ALA A 7 1.51 0.26 6.41
CA ALA A 7 1.05 0.94 5.20
C ALA A 7 -0.49 0.94 5.16
N GLN A 8 -1.08 2.08 4.84
CA GLN A 8 -2.52 2.23 4.70
C GLN A 8 -2.89 2.80 3.34
N CYS A 9 -3.76 2.09 2.62
CA CYS A 9 -4.21 2.48 1.28
C CYS A 9 -5.28 3.57 1.39
N PRO A 10 -5.05 4.77 0.84
CA PRO A 10 -6.00 5.88 0.95
C PRO A 10 -7.25 5.68 0.07
N CYS A 11 -7.26 4.69 -0.81
CA CYS A 11 -8.41 4.43 -1.68
C CYS A 11 -9.39 3.39 -1.09
N CYS A 12 -8.89 2.22 -0.68
CA CYS A 12 -9.74 1.16 -0.13
C CYS A 12 -9.72 1.08 1.40
N GLY A 13 -8.84 1.80 2.09
CA GLY A 13 -8.67 1.74 3.54
C GLY A 13 -7.96 0.49 4.05
N LYS A 14 -7.45 -0.37 3.16
CA LYS A 14 -6.65 -1.55 3.52
C LYS A 14 -5.43 -1.11 4.32
N THR A 15 -5.13 -1.80 5.41
CA THR A 15 -3.98 -1.51 6.29
C THR A 15 -3.17 -2.78 6.46
N ALA A 16 -1.85 -2.69 6.29
CA ALA A 16 -0.89 -3.78 6.48
C ALA A 16 0.11 -3.39 7.57
N TYR A 17 0.48 -4.35 8.41
CA TYR A 17 1.39 -4.18 9.53
C TYR A 17 2.56 -5.16 9.43
N GLY A 18 3.78 -4.63 9.52
CA GLY A 18 5.00 -5.43 9.39
C GLY A 18 5.40 -5.66 7.94
N GLU A 19 6.67 -6.03 7.76
CA GLU A 19 7.31 -6.09 6.45
C GLU A 19 6.66 -7.12 5.51
N ASP A 20 6.31 -8.31 6.03
CA ASP A 20 5.68 -9.37 5.24
C ASP A 20 4.30 -8.98 4.68
N GLU A 21 3.43 -8.40 5.52
CA GLU A 21 2.11 -7.96 5.07
C GLU A 21 2.23 -6.80 4.08
N ILE A 22 3.13 -5.86 4.36
CA ILE A 22 3.35 -4.73 3.46
C ILE A 22 3.89 -5.22 2.13
N GLU A 23 4.84 -6.15 2.10
CA GLU A 23 5.36 -6.71 0.84
C GLU A 23 4.26 -7.40 0.03
N GLN A 24 3.45 -8.24 0.68
CA GLN A 24 2.36 -8.97 0.03
C GLN A 24 1.26 -8.03 -0.48
N GLU A 25 0.79 -7.10 0.35
CA GLU A 25 -0.40 -6.30 0.07
C GLU A 25 -0.12 -4.99 -0.66
N PHE A 26 1.03 -4.35 -0.42
CA PHE A 26 1.42 -3.06 -1.02
C PHE A 26 2.65 -3.19 -1.91
N GLY A 27 3.64 -3.98 -1.49
CA GLY A 27 4.96 -4.05 -2.08
C GLY A 27 5.86 -2.88 -1.66
N TYR A 28 7.16 -3.14 -1.69
CA TYR A 28 8.20 -2.13 -1.50
C TYR A 28 8.70 -1.60 -2.85
N ARG A 29 9.06 -0.32 -2.89
CA ARG A 29 9.81 0.27 -4.00
C ARG A 29 11.24 0.55 -3.57
N ASN A 30 12.18 0.20 -4.44
CA ASN A 30 13.59 0.56 -4.27
C ASN A 30 13.78 2.00 -4.79
N MET A 31 14.28 2.89 -3.94
CA MET A 31 14.51 4.30 -4.28
C MET A 31 15.83 4.55 -5.05
N GLY A 32 16.65 3.52 -5.26
CA GLY A 32 17.97 3.63 -5.90
C GLY A 32 19.12 3.83 -4.89
N ASP A 33 18.84 4.43 -3.73
CA ASP A 33 19.81 4.65 -2.64
C ASP A 33 19.93 3.46 -1.66
N GLY A 34 19.47 2.27 -2.05
CA GLY A 34 19.43 1.08 -1.18
C GLY A 34 18.32 1.09 -0.12
N ARG A 35 17.45 2.13 -0.13
CA ARG A 35 16.28 2.21 0.72
C ARG A 35 15.06 1.59 0.04
N TYR A 36 14.39 0.71 0.75
CA TYR A 36 13.11 0.13 0.38
C TYR A 36 12.02 0.87 1.17
N ILE A 37 11.06 1.46 0.46
CA ILE A 37 9.96 2.18 1.10
C ILE A 37 8.66 1.51 0.67
N PRO A 38 7.74 1.25 1.61
CA PRO A 38 6.45 0.68 1.28
C PRO A 38 5.64 1.62 0.38
N GLN A 39 4.83 1.05 -0.51
CA GLN A 39 3.96 1.86 -1.36
C GLN A 39 2.76 2.39 -0.60
N SER A 40 2.27 3.58 -0.99
CA SER A 40 1.09 4.21 -0.39
C SER A 40 -0.22 3.52 -0.77
N TYR A 41 -0.30 2.91 -1.95
CA TYR A 41 -1.49 2.21 -2.43
C TYR A 41 -1.26 0.70 -2.41
N CYS A 42 -2.27 -0.07 -2.01
CA CYS A 42 -2.19 -1.53 -2.11
C CYS A 42 -2.08 -1.97 -3.57
N ARG A 43 -1.53 -3.17 -3.81
CA ARG A 43 -1.31 -3.74 -5.14
C ARG A 43 -2.57 -3.68 -6.00
N GLU A 44 -3.71 -4.02 -5.43
CA GLU A 44 -5.00 -4.01 -6.14
C GLU A 44 -5.41 -2.59 -6.57
N CYS A 45 -5.35 -1.61 -5.66
CA CYS A 45 -5.71 -0.22 -5.97
C CYS A 45 -4.72 0.39 -6.98
N ARG A 46 -3.44 0.02 -6.89
CA ARG A 46 -2.41 0.45 -7.83
C ARG A 46 -2.66 -0.13 -9.22
N SER A 47 -2.96 -1.43 -9.33
CA SER A 47 -3.32 -2.08 -10.60
C SER A 47 -4.62 -1.54 -11.19
N ALA A 48 -5.59 -1.19 -10.34
CA ALA A 48 -6.86 -0.61 -10.77
C ALA A 48 -6.75 0.88 -11.15
N HIS A 49 -5.57 1.51 -11.01
CA HIS A 49 -5.37 2.95 -11.16
C HIS A 49 -6.40 3.74 -10.35
N CYS A 50 -6.51 3.39 -9.07
CA CYS A 50 -7.33 4.10 -8.11
C CYS A 50 -6.65 5.40 -7.68
N GLU A 51 -7.45 6.43 -7.45
CA GLU A 51 -6.98 7.75 -7.03
C GLU A 51 -7.58 8.08 -5.66
N ALA A 52 -6.79 8.72 -4.79
CA ALA A 52 -7.28 9.22 -3.52
C ALA A 52 -8.43 10.21 -3.76
N GLY A 53 -9.53 10.03 -3.03
CA GLY A 53 -10.73 10.88 -3.14
C GLY A 53 -11.72 10.49 -4.25
N LYS A 54 -11.41 9.49 -5.08
CA LYS A 54 -12.36 8.90 -6.04
C LYS A 54 -12.88 7.55 -5.51
N PRO A 55 -14.07 7.09 -5.96
CA PRO A 55 -14.59 5.79 -5.56
C PRO A 55 -13.59 4.68 -5.90
N CYS A 56 -13.32 3.83 -4.92
CA CYS A 56 -12.40 2.71 -5.08
C CYS A 56 -12.94 1.71 -6.10
N LYS A 57 -12.20 1.51 -7.19
CA LYS A 57 -12.56 0.57 -8.26
C LYS A 57 -12.45 -0.90 -7.83
N VAL A 58 -11.75 -1.17 -6.73
CA VAL A 58 -11.54 -2.52 -6.19
C VAL A 58 -12.70 -2.95 -5.27
N LYS A 59 -13.46 -2.00 -4.70
CA LYS A 59 -14.62 -2.28 -3.83
C LYS A 59 -15.95 -2.21 -4.60
N ILE A 60 -15.96 -2.61 -5.87
CA ILE A 60 -17.19 -2.74 -6.65
C ILE A 60 -17.72 -4.16 -6.42
N PHE A 61 -18.44 -4.36 -5.32
CA PHE A 61 -19.36 -5.49 -5.11
C PHE A 61 -20.62 -4.97 -4.42
#